data_AF-A0A7X2PIK2-F1
#
_entry.id   AF-A0A7X2PIK2-F1
#
_cell.length_a   1.000
_cell.length_b   1.000
_cell.length_c   1.000
_cell.angle_alpha   90.00
_cell.angle_beta   90.00
_cell.angle_gamma   90.00
#
_symmetry.space_group_name_H-M   'P 1'
#
loop_
_entity.id
_entity.type
_entity.pdbx_description
1 polymer ?
#
loop_
_entity_poly.entity_id
_entity_poly.type
_entity_poly.pdbx_seq_one_letter_code
_entity_poly.pdbx_strand_id
1 'polypeptide(L)'
;MSGLERSAPWGVPALVMALLFPAGCASRRGPGVFRVLPESPDYLLRSPDSVRTPFREVPEKYTGVGPGWVELRPRMTLRMENAYFKDNAAQHTLANFLGTEIARYRVRSNGALRRTALQPLTPRPAGQTPVEALLQSRQMRFAYHRYFYQVLVSRSGKRSAILLNAASAKDMARIAAQLARDPESVCGAESAHCTVFPEACSVTLDIEIVVNGVPRTVLWASSVATVAARPRSLSLMRLHAGRLLAVEIDARDPNALRLPLLPGDRLDWQ
;
A
#
# COMPACT_ATOMS: atom_id res chain seq x y z
N MET A 1 -70.34 58.47 -22.02
CA MET A 1 -70.25 58.80 -23.46
C MET A 1 -68.78 59.10 -23.72
N SER A 2 -67.98 58.19 -24.30
CA SER A 2 -67.89 57.82 -25.74
C SER A 2 -66.60 58.43 -26.33
N GLY A 3 -65.81 57.61 -27.03
CA GLY A 3 -64.62 58.01 -27.83
C GLY A 3 -63.31 57.78 -27.09
N LEU A 4 -62.44 56.80 -27.37
CA LEU A 4 -62.04 56.13 -28.62
C LEU A 4 -61.41 57.09 -29.62
N GLU A 5 -60.08 57.24 -29.54
CA GLU A 5 -59.25 57.51 -30.71
C GLU A 5 -57.83 56.94 -30.55
N ARG A 6 -57.39 56.29 -31.63
CA ARG A 6 -56.09 55.63 -31.80
C ARG A 6 -55.08 56.64 -32.32
N SER A 7 -53.81 56.52 -31.93
CA SER A 7 -52.68 56.42 -32.88
C SER A 7 -51.34 56.32 -32.14
N ALA A 8 -50.61 55.26 -32.47
CA ALA A 8 -49.15 55.15 -32.33
C ALA A 8 -48.48 55.97 -33.48
N PRO A 9 -47.13 56.14 -33.61
CA PRO A 9 -46.11 55.25 -33.04
C PRO A 9 -44.70 55.86 -32.77
N TRP A 10 -43.77 54.97 -32.40
CA TRP A 10 -42.29 55.03 -32.49
C TRP A 10 -41.48 55.56 -31.29
N GLY A 11 -40.55 54.71 -30.84
CA GLY A 11 -39.51 55.04 -29.87
C GLY A 11 -38.95 53.82 -29.15
N VAL A 12 -38.22 52.96 -29.87
CA VAL A 12 -37.43 51.85 -29.29
C VAL A 12 -36.21 52.43 -28.55
N PRO A 13 -35.83 51.90 -27.39
CA PRO A 13 -34.53 51.22 -27.35
C PRO A 13 -34.62 49.84 -26.70
N ALA A 14 -33.93 48.90 -27.35
CA ALA A 14 -33.72 47.54 -26.93
C ALA A 14 -32.91 47.49 -25.64
N LEU A 15 -33.48 46.88 -24.60
CA LEU A 15 -32.71 46.48 -23.42
C LEU A 15 -32.12 45.10 -23.69
N VAL A 16 -30.87 45.10 -24.14
CA VAL A 16 -30.06 43.91 -24.40
C VAL A 16 -29.87 43.15 -23.08
N MET A 17 -30.47 41.96 -22.99
CA MET A 17 -30.13 40.95 -22.00
C MET A 17 -28.68 40.49 -22.23
N ALA A 18 -27.74 41.11 -21.53
CA ALA A 18 -26.39 40.57 -21.38
C ALA A 18 -26.41 39.48 -20.28
N LEU A 19 -26.85 38.28 -20.65
CA LEU A 19 -26.53 37.06 -19.91
C LEU A 19 -25.01 36.83 -20.03
N LEU A 20 -24.26 37.41 -19.11
CA LEU A 20 -22.87 37.06 -18.86
C LEU A 20 -22.84 35.63 -18.30
N PHE A 21 -22.90 34.64 -19.20
CA PHE A 21 -22.40 33.31 -18.88
C PHE A 21 -20.89 33.44 -18.63
N PRO A 22 -20.38 33.19 -17.42
CA PRO A 22 -18.97 32.88 -17.31
C PRO A 22 -18.77 31.60 -18.10
N ALA A 23 -18.20 31.72 -19.30
CA ALA A 23 -17.54 30.63 -19.98
C ALA A 23 -16.40 30.20 -19.06
N GLY A 24 -16.73 29.34 -18.09
CA GLY A 24 -15.75 28.66 -17.29
C GLY A 24 -14.84 27.94 -18.27
N CYS A 25 -13.60 28.41 -18.37
CA CYS A 25 -12.50 27.61 -18.85
C CYS A 25 -12.35 26.42 -17.89
N ALA A 26 -13.28 25.46 -17.98
CA ALA A 26 -13.05 24.11 -17.56
C ALA A 26 -11.99 23.60 -18.53
N SER A 27 -10.73 23.89 -18.22
CA SER A 27 -9.60 23.15 -18.74
C SER A 27 -9.95 21.69 -18.53
N ARG A 28 -10.39 21.03 -19.61
CA ARG A 28 -10.57 19.59 -19.66
C ARG A 28 -9.16 19.04 -19.42
N ARG A 29 -8.80 18.87 -18.15
CA ARG A 29 -7.66 18.07 -17.75
C ARG A 29 -7.95 16.72 -18.37
N GLY A 30 -7.22 16.39 -19.44
CA GLY A 30 -7.32 15.09 -20.08
C GLY A 30 -7.21 14.00 -19.01
N PRO A 31 -7.75 12.79 -19.26
CA PRO A 31 -7.66 11.69 -18.30
C PRO A 31 -6.21 11.58 -17.83
N GLY A 32 -5.98 11.83 -16.54
CA GLY A 32 -4.64 11.97 -16.00
C GLY A 32 -3.87 10.66 -16.21
N VAL A 33 -2.83 10.71 -17.02
CA VAL A 33 -1.91 9.59 -17.24
C VAL A 33 -0.71 9.78 -16.34
N PHE A 34 -0.15 8.68 -15.82
CA PHE A 34 1.12 8.73 -15.13
C PHE A 34 2.26 8.80 -16.14
N ARG A 35 3.27 9.64 -15.89
CA ARG A 35 4.47 9.70 -16.74
C ARG A 35 5.72 9.47 -15.94
N VAL A 36 6.54 8.54 -16.42
CA VAL A 36 7.91 8.36 -15.96
C VAL A 36 8.79 9.34 -16.72
N LEU A 37 9.49 10.21 -15.98
CA LEU A 37 10.34 11.24 -16.54
C LEU A 37 11.78 11.04 -16.05
N PRO A 38 12.78 11.12 -16.94
CA PRO A 38 14.16 11.21 -16.51
C PRO A 38 14.39 12.54 -15.77
N GLU A 39 15.13 12.51 -14.67
CA GLU A 39 15.59 13.68 -13.93
C GLU A 39 16.91 13.32 -13.22
N SER A 40 17.72 14.33 -12.88
CA SER A 40 18.96 14.15 -12.15
C SER A 40 18.77 14.57 -10.68
N PRO A 41 19.13 13.75 -9.68
CA PRO A 41 19.76 12.42 -9.78
C PRO A 41 18.78 11.23 -9.93
N ASP A 42 17.46 11.48 -9.85
CA ASP A 42 16.43 10.42 -9.70
C ASP A 42 15.38 10.46 -10.82
N TYR A 43 14.75 9.33 -11.15
CA TYR A 43 13.56 9.31 -12.01
C TYR A 43 12.33 9.79 -11.25
N LEU A 44 11.43 10.48 -11.97
CA LEU A 44 10.21 11.05 -11.40
C LEU A 44 8.96 10.40 -12.02
N LEU A 45 7.95 10.19 -11.17
CA LEU A 45 6.59 9.87 -11.56
C LEU A 45 5.73 11.14 -11.48
N ARG A 46 5.32 11.67 -12.63
CA ARG A 46 4.25 12.66 -12.71
C ARG A 46 2.92 11.91 -12.65
N SER A 47 2.07 12.26 -11.69
CA SER A 47 0.76 11.64 -11.51
C SER A 47 -0.35 12.63 -11.81
N PRO A 48 -1.62 12.19 -11.87
CA PRO A 48 -2.76 13.09 -12.05
C PRO A 48 -2.87 14.16 -10.95
N ASP A 49 -2.43 13.85 -9.73
CA ASP A 49 -2.65 14.68 -8.53
C ASP A 49 -1.36 15.37 -8.04
N SER A 50 -0.22 15.10 -8.67
CA SER A 50 1.06 15.67 -8.27
C SER A 50 1.95 15.99 -9.45
N VAL A 51 2.59 17.16 -9.39
CA VAL A 51 3.43 17.70 -10.46
C VAL A 51 4.56 16.74 -10.82
N ARG A 52 5.30 16.22 -9.81
CA ARG A 52 6.34 15.18 -9.93
C ARG A 52 6.54 14.45 -8.58
N THR A 53 6.99 13.20 -8.57
CA THR A 53 7.31 12.41 -7.35
C THR A 53 8.54 11.54 -7.62
N PRO A 54 9.64 11.65 -6.85
CA PRO A 54 10.79 10.76 -6.99
C PRO A 54 10.42 9.29 -6.82
N PHE A 55 11.04 8.39 -7.59
CA PHE A 55 10.77 6.95 -7.53
C PHE A 55 10.89 6.38 -6.11
N ARG A 56 11.88 6.83 -5.33
CA ARG A 56 12.07 6.41 -3.92
C ARG A 56 10.89 6.80 -3.00
N GLU A 57 10.15 7.84 -3.36
CA GLU A 57 9.00 8.37 -2.61
C GLU A 57 7.66 7.87 -3.15
N VAL A 58 7.65 7.12 -4.27
CA VAL A 58 6.42 6.54 -4.84
C VAL A 58 5.73 5.59 -3.85
N PRO A 59 6.41 4.65 -3.17
CA PRO A 59 5.75 3.81 -2.16
C PRO A 59 5.09 4.64 -1.05
N GLU A 60 5.81 5.62 -0.48
CA GLU A 60 5.27 6.56 0.53
C GLU A 60 3.98 7.24 0.05
N LYS A 61 4.04 7.86 -1.13
CA LYS A 61 2.95 8.68 -1.64
C LYS A 61 1.71 7.89 -2.06
N TYR A 62 1.88 6.68 -2.59
CA TYR A 62 0.77 5.93 -3.21
C TYR A 62 0.35 4.69 -2.43
N THR A 63 1.15 4.24 -1.45
CA THR A 63 0.80 3.07 -0.63
C THR A 63 0.59 3.38 0.85
N GLY A 64 0.76 4.64 1.29
CA GLY A 64 0.63 5.00 2.70
C GLY A 64 1.75 4.39 3.52
N VAL A 65 2.98 4.53 3.02
CA VAL A 65 4.20 4.13 3.73
C VAL A 65 4.72 5.36 4.45
N GLY A 66 5.15 5.21 5.68
CA GLY A 66 5.83 6.25 6.42
C GLY A 66 7.21 5.80 6.88
N PRO A 67 7.96 6.68 7.57
CA PRO A 67 9.27 6.33 8.10
C PRO A 67 9.13 5.21 9.13
N GLY A 68 9.55 4.01 8.78
CA GLY A 68 9.54 2.86 9.68
C GLY A 68 8.34 1.92 9.52
N TRP A 69 7.34 2.24 8.67
CA TRP A 69 6.09 1.49 8.63
C TRP A 69 5.33 1.52 7.30
N VAL A 70 4.41 0.56 7.14
CA VAL A 70 3.51 0.43 5.99
C VAL A 70 2.08 0.18 6.47
N GLU A 71 1.11 0.92 5.96
CA GLU A 71 -0.30 0.57 6.10
C GLU A 71 -0.66 -0.62 5.21
N LEU A 72 -1.21 -1.68 5.80
CA LEU A 72 -1.66 -2.83 5.02
C LEU A 72 -2.99 -2.51 4.34
N ARG A 73 -3.07 -2.81 3.04
CA ARG A 73 -4.22 -2.50 2.19
C ARG A 73 -4.68 -3.75 1.43
N PRO A 74 -5.92 -3.77 0.90
CA PRO A 74 -6.34 -4.85 0.01
C PRO A 74 -5.30 -5.12 -1.08
N ARG A 75 -5.14 -6.39 -1.46
CA ARG A 75 -4.08 -6.88 -2.37
C ARG A 75 -2.68 -6.93 -1.75
N MET A 76 -2.54 -6.68 -0.46
CA MET A 76 -1.31 -6.99 0.29
C MET A 76 -1.47 -8.28 1.07
N THR A 77 -0.35 -8.98 1.24
CA THR A 77 -0.25 -10.19 2.06
C THR A 77 0.91 -10.05 3.03
N LEU A 78 0.62 -10.25 4.31
CA LEU A 78 1.64 -10.42 5.34
C LEU A 78 2.13 -11.87 5.28
N ARG A 79 3.41 -12.06 5.00
CA ARG A 79 4.06 -13.37 5.00
C ARG A 79 4.94 -13.47 6.24
N MET A 80 4.61 -14.42 7.11
CA MET A 80 5.30 -14.67 8.36
C MET A 80 6.06 -15.98 8.24
N GLU A 81 7.35 -15.95 8.53
CA GLU A 81 8.23 -17.11 8.52
C GLU A 81 8.83 -17.25 9.91
N ASN A 82 8.53 -18.33 10.62
CA ASN A 82 9.11 -18.59 11.94
C ASN A 82 10.12 -19.72 11.84
N ALA A 83 11.37 -19.46 12.25
CA ALA A 83 12.43 -20.45 12.32
C ALA A 83 12.31 -21.27 13.62
N TYR A 84 12.43 -22.59 13.49
CA TYR A 84 12.40 -23.52 14.61
C TYR A 84 13.76 -24.14 14.82
N PHE A 85 14.11 -24.34 16.09
CA PHE A 85 15.39 -24.90 16.50
C PHE A 85 15.20 -26.12 17.41
N LYS A 86 16.24 -26.92 17.62
CA LYS A 86 16.22 -28.02 18.60
C LYS A 86 15.85 -27.50 19.99
N ASP A 87 15.02 -28.25 20.71
CA ASP A 87 14.66 -27.90 22.08
C ASP A 87 15.90 -27.79 22.97
N ASN A 88 15.91 -26.80 23.87
CA ASN A 88 17.02 -26.50 24.79
C ASN A 88 18.37 -26.20 24.12
N ALA A 89 18.39 -25.88 22.83
CA ALA A 89 19.60 -25.43 22.16
C ALA A 89 20.14 -24.16 22.84
N ALA A 90 21.39 -24.19 23.29
CA ALA A 90 22.04 -23.05 23.94
C ALA A 90 22.11 -21.80 23.04
N GLN A 91 22.04 -21.99 21.71
CA GLN A 91 22.08 -20.93 20.72
C GLN A 91 21.23 -21.28 19.49
N HIS A 92 20.58 -20.26 18.91
CA HIS A 92 19.88 -20.33 17.62
C HIS A 92 20.88 -20.33 16.46
N THR A 93 21.63 -21.43 16.30
CA THR A 93 22.61 -21.62 15.22
C THR A 93 22.04 -22.48 14.10
N LEU A 94 22.70 -22.45 12.93
CA LEU A 94 22.33 -23.30 11.79
C LEU A 94 22.40 -24.81 12.15
N ALA A 95 23.32 -25.22 13.03
CA ALA A 95 23.43 -26.61 13.49
C ALA A 95 22.21 -27.09 14.32
N ASN A 96 21.46 -26.13 14.88
CA ASN A 96 20.26 -26.39 15.65
C ASN A 96 18.98 -26.09 14.89
N PHE A 97 19.07 -25.54 13.67
CA PHE A 97 17.91 -25.22 12.84
C PHE A 97 17.21 -26.49 12.35
N LEU A 98 15.89 -26.54 12.54
CA LEU A 98 15.05 -27.68 12.14
C LEU A 98 14.22 -27.40 10.89
N GLY A 99 13.94 -26.12 10.62
CA GLY A 99 13.11 -25.70 9.50
C GLY A 99 12.29 -24.46 9.84
N THR A 100 11.42 -24.09 8.90
CA THR A 100 10.55 -22.91 9.03
C THR A 100 9.08 -23.28 8.86
N GLU A 101 8.21 -22.67 9.65
CA GLU A 101 6.79 -22.59 9.32
C GLU A 101 6.50 -21.27 8.63
N ILE A 102 5.59 -21.30 7.66
CA ILE A 102 5.20 -20.10 6.91
C ILE A 102 3.69 -19.93 6.97
N ALA A 103 3.23 -18.78 7.47
CA ALA A 103 1.84 -18.37 7.40
C ALA A 103 1.67 -17.15 6.50
N ARG A 104 0.58 -17.13 5.72
CA ARG A 104 0.24 -16.00 4.85
C ARG A 104 -1.11 -15.43 5.24
N TYR A 105 -1.18 -14.12 5.43
CA TYR A 105 -2.38 -13.39 5.81
C TYR A 105 -2.67 -12.30 4.79
N ARG A 106 -3.75 -12.45 4.03
CA ARG A 106 -4.18 -11.45 3.05
C ARG A 106 -5.09 -10.43 3.68
N VAL A 107 -4.89 -9.16 3.33
CA VAL A 107 -5.82 -8.08 3.67
C VAL A 107 -7.06 -8.16 2.79
N ARG A 108 -8.23 -8.27 3.42
CA ARG A 108 -9.54 -8.29 2.75
C ARG A 108 -9.96 -6.89 2.32
N SER A 109 -11.02 -6.80 1.52
CA SER A 109 -11.60 -5.51 1.10
C SER A 109 -12.09 -4.64 2.28
N ASN A 110 -12.50 -5.26 3.39
CA ASN A 110 -12.88 -4.56 4.62
C ASN A 110 -11.68 -4.27 5.56
N GLY A 111 -10.45 -4.48 5.08
CA GLY A 111 -9.22 -4.23 5.84
C GLY A 111 -8.80 -5.38 6.78
N ALA A 112 -9.71 -6.27 7.18
CA ALA A 112 -9.39 -7.40 8.05
C ALA A 112 -8.40 -8.38 7.40
N LEU A 113 -7.57 -9.03 8.22
CA LEU A 113 -6.66 -10.08 7.79
C LEU A 113 -7.38 -11.43 7.70
N ARG A 114 -7.02 -12.21 6.69
CA ARG A 114 -7.45 -13.60 6.52
C ARG A 114 -6.24 -14.49 6.24
N ARG A 115 -6.04 -15.53 7.05
CA ARG A 115 -5.06 -16.57 6.74
C ARG A 115 -5.44 -17.27 5.43
N THR A 116 -4.55 -17.26 4.46
CA THR A 116 -4.75 -17.88 3.14
C THR A 116 -3.91 -19.14 2.94
N ALA A 117 -2.80 -19.27 3.66
CA ALA A 117 -1.96 -20.45 3.60
C ALA A 117 -1.24 -20.66 4.94
N LEU A 118 -0.96 -21.93 5.24
CA LEU A 118 -0.08 -22.37 6.31
C LEU A 118 0.78 -23.50 5.75
N GLN A 119 2.09 -23.37 5.86
CA GLN A 119 3.06 -24.40 5.58
C GLN A 119 3.67 -24.82 6.92
N PRO A 120 3.20 -25.92 7.53
CA PRO A 120 3.68 -26.37 8.83
C PRO A 120 5.05 -27.06 8.72
N LEU A 121 5.74 -27.14 9.85
CA LEU A 121 6.94 -27.95 10.04
C LEU A 121 6.51 -29.20 10.81
N THR A 122 6.77 -30.38 10.26
CA THR A 122 6.33 -31.65 10.86
C THR A 122 7.52 -32.59 11.02
N PRO A 123 7.89 -33.01 12.25
CA PRO A 123 7.33 -32.57 13.53
C PRO A 123 7.83 -31.17 13.95
N ARG A 124 6.95 -30.36 14.56
CA ARG A 124 7.33 -29.11 15.24
C ARG A 124 7.76 -29.41 16.67
N PRO A 125 8.85 -28.76 17.18
CA PRO A 125 9.22 -28.86 18.59
C PRO A 125 8.10 -28.40 19.52
N ALA A 126 7.81 -29.16 20.58
CA ALA A 126 6.63 -28.95 21.42
C ALA A 126 6.68 -27.64 22.23
N GLY A 127 7.88 -27.15 22.56
CA GLY A 127 8.09 -25.94 23.37
C GLY A 127 8.02 -24.63 22.58
N GLN A 128 7.88 -24.68 21.26
CA GLN A 128 7.94 -23.47 20.41
C GLN A 128 6.56 -23.08 19.86
N THR A 129 6.26 -21.78 19.94
CA THR A 129 4.98 -21.22 19.52
C THR A 129 4.79 -21.40 18.00
N PRO A 130 3.63 -21.92 17.55
CA PRO A 130 3.28 -21.98 16.13
C PRO A 130 3.32 -20.60 15.47
N VAL A 131 3.69 -20.51 14.20
CA VAL A 131 3.67 -19.23 13.47
C VAL A 131 2.25 -18.67 13.41
N GLU A 132 1.23 -19.53 13.31
CA GLU A 132 -0.16 -19.10 13.24
C GLU A 132 -0.74 -18.59 14.57
N ALA A 133 -0.08 -18.90 15.69
CA ALA A 133 -0.46 -18.43 17.02
C ALA A 133 0.12 -17.05 17.35
N LEU A 134 1.12 -16.58 16.59
CA LEU A 134 1.71 -15.24 16.75
C LEU A 134 0.70 -14.12 16.43
N LEU A 135 -0.30 -14.39 15.58
CA LEU A 135 -1.35 -13.43 15.24
C LEU A 135 -2.72 -13.96 15.65
N GLN A 136 -3.31 -13.35 16.67
CA GLN A 136 -4.55 -13.83 17.27
C GLN A 136 -5.78 -13.50 16.43
N SER A 137 -6.82 -14.34 16.50
CA SER A 137 -8.08 -14.14 15.79
C SER A 137 -8.76 -12.79 16.06
N ARG A 138 -8.64 -12.25 17.28
CA ARG A 138 -9.16 -10.92 17.63
C ARG A 138 -8.42 -9.80 16.89
N GLN A 139 -7.09 -9.92 16.77
CA GLN A 139 -6.25 -8.94 16.07
C GLN A 139 -6.55 -8.93 14.57
N MET A 140 -6.76 -10.10 13.97
CA MET A 140 -7.07 -10.22 12.52
C MET A 140 -8.38 -9.56 12.10
N ARG A 141 -9.32 -9.29 13.02
CA ARG A 141 -10.64 -8.73 12.72
C ARG A 141 -10.67 -7.21 12.60
N PHE A 142 -9.62 -6.52 13.01
CA PHE A 142 -9.54 -5.07 12.90
C PHE A 142 -9.56 -4.62 11.43
N ALA A 143 -10.06 -3.42 11.15
CA ALA A 143 -10.15 -2.90 9.79
C ALA A 143 -8.86 -2.18 9.35
N TYR A 144 -8.00 -1.81 10.30
CA TYR A 144 -6.77 -1.08 10.02
C TYR A 144 -5.59 -1.81 10.62
N HIS A 145 -4.57 -2.01 9.79
CA HIS A 145 -3.31 -2.64 10.17
C HIS A 145 -2.13 -1.78 9.71
N ARG A 146 -1.17 -1.60 10.60
CA ARG A 146 0.08 -0.89 10.29
C ARG A 146 1.26 -1.73 10.73
N TYR A 147 2.07 -2.14 9.75
CA TYR A 147 3.26 -2.95 9.97
C TYR A 147 4.48 -2.06 10.12
N PHE A 148 5.19 -2.18 11.24
CA PHE A 148 6.47 -1.56 11.49
C PHE A 148 7.56 -2.61 11.31
N TYR A 149 8.46 -2.38 10.37
CA TYR A 149 9.53 -3.33 10.04
C TYR A 149 10.66 -3.33 11.07
N GLN A 150 10.83 -2.24 11.82
CA GLN A 150 11.86 -2.13 12.84
C GLN A 150 11.47 -1.13 13.92
N VAL A 151 11.17 -1.64 15.12
CA VAL A 151 10.93 -0.83 16.32
C VAL A 151 11.94 -1.24 17.39
N LEU A 152 12.60 -0.25 17.99
CA LEU A 152 13.45 -0.48 19.17
C LEU A 152 12.54 -0.62 20.39
N VAL A 153 12.54 -1.77 21.04
CA VAL A 153 11.76 -2.01 22.26
C VAL A 153 12.65 -1.73 23.46
N SER A 154 12.31 -0.69 24.23
CA SER A 154 13.17 -0.09 25.27
C SER A 154 13.58 -1.07 26.38
N ARG A 155 12.71 -2.02 26.76
CA ARG A 155 13.00 -2.98 27.83
C ARG A 155 13.92 -4.13 27.43
N SER A 156 13.93 -4.50 26.14
CA SER A 156 14.79 -5.58 25.65
C SER A 156 16.03 -5.06 24.92
N GLY A 157 16.04 -3.78 24.53
CA GLY A 157 17.04 -3.22 23.62
C GLY A 157 17.01 -3.83 22.22
N LYS A 158 16.06 -4.73 21.94
CA LYS A 158 15.98 -5.49 20.68
C LYS A 158 15.13 -4.75 19.65
N ARG A 159 15.51 -4.95 18.39
CA ARG A 159 14.74 -4.51 17.23
C ARG A 159 13.75 -5.62 16.89
N SER A 160 12.47 -5.29 16.92
CA SER A 160 11.40 -6.23 16.54
C SER A 160 10.51 -5.62 15.47
N ALA A 161 9.97 -6.47 14.63
CA ALA A 161 8.86 -6.10 13.77
C ALA A 161 7.57 -6.09 14.60
N ILE A 162 6.67 -5.15 14.32
CA ILE A 162 5.42 -4.97 15.06
C ILE A 162 4.26 -4.80 14.08
N LEU A 163 3.13 -5.43 14.37
CA LEU A 163 1.87 -5.15 13.69
C LEU A 163 0.91 -4.45 14.65
N LEU A 164 0.57 -3.21 14.35
CA LEU A 164 -0.52 -2.51 15.03
C LEU A 164 -1.86 -2.80 14.38
N ASN A 165 -2.91 -2.86 15.19
CA ASN A 165 -4.27 -3.18 14.77
C ASN A 165 -5.26 -2.18 15.41
N ALA A 166 -6.17 -1.62 14.61
CA ALA A 166 -7.15 -0.64 15.09
C ALA A 166 -8.49 -0.73 14.35
N ALA A 167 -9.56 -0.29 15.01
CA ALA A 167 -10.91 -0.28 14.43
C ALA A 167 -11.12 0.90 13.47
N SER A 168 -10.34 1.99 13.65
CA SER A 168 -10.46 3.21 12.87
C SER A 168 -9.07 3.79 12.52
N ALA A 169 -9.01 4.60 11.46
CA ALA A 169 -7.79 5.34 11.11
C ALA A 169 -7.35 6.30 12.23
N LYS A 170 -8.31 6.91 12.95
CA LYS A 170 -8.04 7.79 14.09
C LYS A 170 -7.37 7.04 15.24
N ASP A 171 -7.86 5.84 15.56
CA ASP A 171 -7.24 4.98 16.56
C ASP A 171 -5.86 4.51 16.14
N MET A 172 -5.70 4.14 14.86
CA MET A 172 -4.39 3.76 14.33
C MET A 172 -3.37 4.88 14.50
N ALA A 173 -3.73 6.12 14.15
CA ALA A 173 -2.86 7.28 14.32
C ALA A 173 -2.49 7.52 15.79
N ARG A 174 -3.48 7.44 16.70
CA ARG A 174 -3.27 7.58 18.15
C ARG A 174 -2.33 6.51 18.70
N ILE A 175 -2.58 5.23 18.38
CA ILE A 175 -1.80 4.10 18.88
C ILE A 175 -0.38 4.14 18.29
N ALA A 176 -0.22 4.47 17.01
CA ALA A 176 1.10 4.63 16.40
C ALA A 176 1.90 5.77 17.05
N ALA A 177 1.26 6.91 17.34
CA ALA A 177 1.90 8.01 18.07
C ALA A 177 2.30 7.61 19.50
N GLN A 178 1.51 6.74 20.15
CA GLN A 178 1.83 6.20 21.47
C GLN A 178 2.98 5.19 21.41
N LEU A 179 3.01 4.31 20.40
CA LEU A 179 4.10 3.34 20.18
C LEU A 179 5.45 4.05 20.08
N ALA A 180 5.51 5.20 19.40
CA ALA A 180 6.74 5.98 19.25
C ALA A 180 7.25 6.59 20.57
N ARG A 181 6.37 6.80 21.56
CA ARG A 181 6.73 7.37 22.87
C ARG A 181 6.98 6.33 23.94
N ASP A 182 6.12 5.32 24.00
CA ASP A 182 6.13 4.25 25.00
C ASP A 182 5.61 2.94 24.37
N PRO A 183 6.51 2.14 23.76
CA PRO A 183 6.13 0.89 23.11
C PRO A 183 5.44 -0.11 24.04
N GLU A 184 5.84 -0.16 25.31
CA GLU A 184 5.34 -1.12 26.30
C GLU A 184 3.87 -0.86 26.64
N SER A 185 3.47 0.42 26.68
CA SER A 185 2.06 0.78 26.90
C SER A 185 1.11 0.32 25.78
N VAL A 186 1.65 0.05 24.59
CA VAL A 186 0.89 -0.40 23.41
C VAL A 186 0.98 -1.91 23.22
N CYS A 187 2.15 -2.49 23.49
CA CYS A 187 2.49 -3.87 23.14
C CYS A 187 2.62 -4.82 24.34
N GLY A 188 1.95 -4.51 25.45
CA GLY A 188 1.84 -5.43 26.58
C GLY A 188 1.21 -6.78 26.21
N ALA A 189 1.42 -7.80 27.04
CA ALA A 189 1.07 -9.21 26.77
C ALA A 189 -0.39 -9.45 26.34
N GLU A 190 -1.32 -8.65 26.86
CA GLU A 190 -2.76 -8.78 26.57
C GLU A 190 -3.27 -7.82 25.49
N SER A 191 -2.38 -7.12 24.78
CA SER A 191 -2.77 -6.11 23.80
C SER A 191 -3.49 -6.73 22.60
N ALA A 192 -4.76 -6.34 22.42
CA ALA A 192 -5.47 -6.59 21.17
C ALA A 192 -4.99 -5.68 20.02
N HIS A 193 -4.21 -4.63 20.32
CA HIS A 193 -3.83 -3.60 19.37
C HIS A 193 -2.41 -3.75 18.83
N CYS A 194 -1.62 -4.66 19.38
CA CYS A 194 -0.24 -4.86 18.98
C CYS A 194 0.13 -6.35 18.96
N THR A 195 0.84 -6.74 17.92
CA THR A 195 1.56 -8.01 17.81
C THR A 195 3.04 -7.71 17.69
N VAL A 196 3.84 -8.19 18.64
CA VAL A 196 5.31 -8.16 18.54
C VAL A 196 5.76 -9.49 17.97
N PHE A 197 6.46 -9.45 16.83
CA PHE A 197 7.02 -10.67 16.26
C PHE A 197 8.33 -11.02 16.96
N PRO A 198 8.52 -12.29 17.38
CA PRO A 198 9.76 -12.72 18.02
C PRO A 198 10.92 -12.65 17.03
N GLU A 199 12.15 -12.61 17.55
CA GLU A 199 13.38 -12.54 16.73
C GLU A 199 13.53 -13.70 15.74
N ALA A 200 13.02 -14.89 16.10
CA ALA A 200 12.98 -16.05 15.22
C ALA A 200 11.97 -15.94 14.07
N CYS A 201 11.10 -14.91 14.09
CA CYS A 201 10.08 -14.68 13.07
C CYS A 201 10.46 -13.50 12.16
N SER A 202 10.59 -13.79 10.88
CA SER A 202 10.71 -12.80 9.82
C SER A 202 9.34 -12.50 9.22
N VAL A 203 9.06 -11.21 9.03
CA VAL A 203 7.79 -10.76 8.45
C VAL A 203 8.06 -9.91 7.22
N THR A 204 7.51 -10.35 6.09
CA THR A 204 7.63 -9.69 4.79
C THR A 204 6.25 -9.30 4.27
N LEU A 205 6.22 -8.30 3.40
CA LEU A 205 5.02 -7.86 2.71
C LEU A 205 5.10 -8.27 1.25
N ASP A 206 4.08 -8.97 0.80
CA ASP A 206 3.87 -9.27 -0.60
C ASP A 206 2.70 -8.43 -1.14
N ILE A 207 2.73 -8.13 -2.43
CA ILE A 207 1.67 -7.42 -3.16
C ILE A 207 1.17 -8.27 -4.32
N GLU A 208 -0.14 -8.20 -4.57
CA GLU A 208 -0.78 -8.84 -5.72
C GLU A 208 -0.80 -7.85 -6.90
N ILE A 209 -0.23 -8.28 -8.01
CA ILE A 209 -0.23 -7.60 -9.31
C ILE A 209 -0.81 -8.54 -10.37
N VAL A 210 -1.03 -8.04 -11.59
CA VAL A 210 -1.39 -8.88 -12.75
C VAL A 210 -0.27 -8.78 -13.78
N VAL A 211 0.21 -9.91 -14.29
CA VAL A 211 1.29 -9.97 -15.29
C VAL A 211 0.84 -10.82 -16.46
N ASN A 212 0.77 -10.26 -17.66
CA ASN A 212 0.28 -10.91 -18.88
C ASN A 212 -1.09 -11.58 -18.64
N GLY A 213 -2.01 -10.84 -18.02
CA GLY A 213 -3.34 -11.33 -17.64
C GLY A 213 -3.39 -12.28 -16.42
N VAL A 214 -2.25 -12.73 -15.88
CA VAL A 214 -2.21 -13.71 -14.78
C VAL A 214 -1.91 -13.02 -13.44
N PRO A 215 -2.74 -13.18 -12.39
CA PRO A 215 -2.43 -12.68 -11.05
C PRO A 215 -1.11 -13.27 -10.52
N ARG A 216 -0.24 -12.42 -10.00
CA ARG A 216 1.03 -12.80 -9.39
C ARG A 216 1.20 -12.09 -8.05
N THR A 217 1.87 -12.77 -7.13
CA THR A 217 2.29 -12.22 -5.85
C THR A 217 3.79 -11.96 -5.92
N VAL A 218 4.21 -10.72 -5.64
CA VAL A 218 5.63 -10.30 -5.63
C VAL A 218 5.94 -9.60 -4.33
N LEU A 219 7.21 -9.50 -3.97
CA LEU A 219 7.62 -8.77 -2.78
C LEU A 219 7.22 -7.29 -2.91
N TRP A 220 6.78 -6.68 -1.81
CA TRP A 220 6.57 -5.24 -1.76
C TRP A 220 7.88 -4.50 -2.05
N ALA A 221 7.78 -3.37 -2.74
CA ALA A 221 8.91 -2.61 -3.31
C ALA A 221 9.68 -3.31 -4.45
N SER A 222 9.21 -4.45 -4.97
CA SER A 222 9.63 -4.94 -6.29
C SER A 222 9.45 -3.86 -7.37
N SER A 223 10.36 -3.81 -8.34
CA SER A 223 10.26 -2.89 -9.48
C SER A 223 9.75 -3.59 -10.74
N VAL A 224 9.39 -2.81 -11.76
CA VAL A 224 9.01 -3.35 -13.07
C VAL A 224 10.09 -4.31 -13.61
N ALA A 225 11.37 -3.94 -13.51
CA ALA A 225 12.50 -4.77 -13.97
C ALA A 225 12.55 -6.16 -13.30
N THR A 226 12.07 -6.29 -12.05
CA THR A 226 12.05 -7.60 -11.35
C THR A 226 11.03 -8.58 -11.93
N VAL A 227 10.02 -8.07 -12.66
CA VAL A 227 8.94 -8.87 -13.24
C VAL A 227 9.08 -8.98 -14.76
N ALA A 228 9.59 -7.93 -15.40
CA ALA A 228 9.88 -7.85 -16.82
C ALA A 228 11.36 -7.48 -16.99
N ALA A 229 12.23 -8.49 -17.05
CA ALA A 229 13.68 -8.27 -17.00
C ALA A 229 14.24 -7.53 -18.23
N ARG A 230 13.69 -7.80 -19.42
CA ARG A 230 14.12 -7.20 -20.70
C ARG A 230 12.96 -7.13 -21.71
N PRO A 231 11.90 -6.35 -21.42
CA PRO A 231 10.75 -6.25 -22.30
C PRO A 231 11.13 -5.52 -23.60
N ARG A 232 10.72 -6.07 -24.75
CA ARG A 232 10.71 -5.36 -26.04
C ARG A 232 9.59 -4.34 -26.09
N SER A 233 8.45 -4.67 -25.47
CA SER A 233 7.31 -3.78 -25.29
C SER A 233 6.74 -3.92 -23.88
N LEU A 234 6.22 -2.84 -23.33
CA LEU A 234 5.69 -2.79 -21.96
C LEU A 234 4.44 -1.91 -21.90
N SER A 235 3.38 -2.45 -21.33
CA SER A 235 2.19 -1.73 -20.89
C SER A 235 2.07 -1.87 -19.39
N LEU A 236 2.00 -0.74 -18.67
CA LEU A 236 1.78 -0.70 -17.24
C LEU A 236 0.52 0.13 -16.96
N MET A 237 -0.42 -0.49 -16.24
CA MET A 237 -1.63 0.16 -15.73
C MET A 237 -1.58 0.18 -14.21
N ARG A 238 -1.77 1.36 -13.63
CA ARG A 238 -1.73 1.59 -12.18
C ARG A 238 -3.12 1.87 -11.64
N LEU A 239 -3.49 1.19 -10.55
CA LEU A 239 -4.73 1.47 -9.83
C LEU A 239 -4.59 2.78 -9.05
N HIS A 240 -5.42 3.76 -9.38
CA HIS A 240 -5.45 5.07 -8.75
C HIS A 240 -6.89 5.55 -8.59
N ALA A 241 -7.28 5.94 -7.37
CA ALA A 241 -8.65 6.34 -7.04
C ALA A 241 -9.73 5.36 -7.58
N GLY A 242 -9.47 4.05 -7.48
CA GLY A 242 -10.39 2.99 -7.93
C GLY A 242 -10.41 2.72 -9.44
N ARG A 243 -9.59 3.43 -10.24
CA ARG A 243 -9.52 3.28 -11.69
C ARG A 243 -8.12 2.88 -12.14
N LEU A 244 -8.03 2.10 -13.21
CA LEU A 244 -6.75 1.79 -13.84
C LEU A 244 -6.37 2.91 -14.81
N LEU A 245 -5.21 3.51 -14.57
CA LEU A 245 -4.64 4.57 -15.41
C LEU A 245 -3.33 4.08 -16.01
N ALA A 246 -3.08 4.46 -17.26
CA ALA A 246 -1.82 4.12 -17.92
C ALA A 246 -0.64 4.79 -17.22
N VAL A 247 0.50 4.10 -17.23
CA VAL A 247 1.81 4.63 -16.89
C VAL A 247 2.65 4.64 -18.16
N GLU A 248 2.90 5.83 -18.68
CA GLU A 248 3.85 6.03 -19.78
C GLU A 248 5.26 5.76 -19.24
N ILE A 249 5.86 4.66 -19.71
CA ILE A 249 7.18 4.17 -19.33
C ILE A 249 7.91 3.69 -20.59
N ASP A 250 9.18 4.07 -20.76
CA ASP A 250 10.00 3.56 -21.85
C ASP A 250 10.56 2.18 -21.46
N ALA A 251 10.15 1.14 -22.20
CA ALA A 251 10.60 -0.23 -22.01
C ALA A 251 12.10 -0.42 -22.27
N ARG A 252 12.72 0.48 -23.06
CA ARG A 252 14.13 0.40 -23.44
C ARG A 252 15.05 1.12 -22.46
N ASP A 253 14.50 1.90 -21.54
CA ASP A 253 15.24 2.64 -20.53
C ASP A 253 15.34 1.81 -19.23
N PRO A 254 16.52 1.23 -18.91
CA PRO A 254 16.68 0.41 -17.72
C PRO A 254 16.39 1.15 -16.41
N ASN A 255 16.57 2.47 -16.38
CA ASN A 255 16.28 3.27 -15.19
C ASN A 255 14.77 3.53 -15.04
N ALA A 256 14.05 3.71 -16.14
CA ALA A 256 12.59 3.80 -16.11
C ALA A 256 11.97 2.50 -15.55
N LEU A 257 12.53 1.34 -15.90
CA LEU A 257 12.12 0.04 -15.37
C LEU A 257 12.39 -0.16 -13.86
N ARG A 258 13.11 0.76 -13.20
CA ARG A 258 13.27 0.77 -11.74
C ARG A 258 12.03 1.29 -11.01
N LEU A 259 11.01 1.76 -11.72
CA LEU A 259 9.74 2.19 -11.14
C LEU A 259 9.20 1.10 -10.18
N PRO A 260 8.95 1.42 -8.89
CA PRO A 260 8.36 0.48 -7.96
C PRO A 260 6.95 0.07 -8.38
N LEU A 261 6.64 -1.21 -8.26
CA LEU A 261 5.32 -1.79 -8.43
C LEU A 261 4.47 -1.54 -7.19
N LEU A 262 3.18 -1.28 -7.42
CA LEU A 262 2.19 -1.06 -6.37
C LEU A 262 1.12 -2.14 -6.38
N PRO A 263 0.41 -2.37 -5.25
CA PRO A 263 -0.70 -3.32 -5.19
C PRO A 263 -1.74 -3.04 -6.28
N GLY A 264 -2.05 -4.06 -7.07
CA GLY A 264 -3.04 -3.99 -8.15
C GLY A 264 -2.55 -3.42 -9.48
N ASP A 265 -1.26 -3.09 -9.60
CA ASP A 265 -0.65 -2.80 -10.89
C ASP A 265 -0.88 -3.97 -11.87
N ARG A 266 -1.08 -3.64 -13.14
CA ARG A 266 -1.20 -4.61 -14.24
C ARG A 266 -0.12 -4.35 -15.26
N LEU A 267 0.62 -5.39 -15.60
CA LEU A 267 1.76 -5.35 -16.49
C LEU A 267 1.49 -6.31 -17.64
N ASP A 268 1.62 -5.85 -18.88
CA ASP A 268 1.64 -6.70 -20.06
C ASP A 268 2.93 -6.41 -20.85
N TRP A 269 3.70 -7.45 -21.16
CA TRP A 269 5.00 -7.29 -21.83
C TRP A 269 5.35 -8.47 -22.73
N GLN A 270 6.19 -8.19 -23.73
CA GLN A 270 6.76 -9.15 -24.69
C GLN A 270 8.28 -9.05 -24.73
#